data_AF-A0A3D0SFF2-F1
#
_entry.id   AF-A0A3D0SFF2-F1
#
_cell.length_a   1.000
_cell.length_b   1.000
_cell.length_c   1.000
_cell.angle_alpha   90.00
_cell.angle_beta   90.00
_cell.angle_gamma   90.00
#
_symmetry.space_group_name_H-M   'P 1'
#
loop_
_entity.id
_entity.type
_entity.pdbx_description
1 polymer ?
#
loop_
_entity_poly.entity_id
_entity_poly.type
_entity_poly.pdbx_seq_one_letter_code
_entity_poly.pdbx_strand_id
1 'polypeptide(L)' 'MDISTFLAVHQLPESYRDIAQKWFIPLADEIHEHQNSAKKPFFVGVNGCQGSGKSTLCDFLVFYLSEFKKLNVVSLS' A
#
# COMPACT_ATOMS: atom_id res chain seq x y z
N MET A 1 12.43 -6.98 -2.35
CA MET A 1 11.41 -7.01 -1.28
C MET A 1 10.46 -8.15 -1.56
N ASP A 2 10.12 -8.96 -0.56
CA ASP A 2 9.23 -10.12 -0.75
C ASP A 2 7.77 -9.74 -0.48
N ILE A 3 6.96 -9.69 -1.54
CA ILE A 3 5.50 -9.44 -1.47
C ILE A 3 4.69 -10.71 -1.80
N SER A 4 5.33 -11.89 -1.84
CA SER A 4 4.71 -13.11 -2.36
C SER A 4 3.48 -13.54 -1.55
N THR A 5 3.51 -13.34 -0.23
CA THR A 5 2.33 -13.54 0.64
C THR A 5 1.16 -12.65 0.22
N PHE A 6 1.41 -11.38 -0.08
CA PHE A 6 0.37 -10.46 -0.54
C PHE A 6 -0.21 -10.90 -1.88
N LEU A 7 0.64 -11.27 -2.84
CA LEU A 7 0.20 -11.76 -4.15
C LEU A 7 -0.68 -13.00 -4.02
N ALA A 8 -0.30 -13.95 -3.15
CA ALA A 8 -1.07 -15.17 -2.91
C ALA A 8 -2.44 -14.90 -2.28
N VAL A 9 -2.50 -14.06 -1.23
CA VAL A 9 -3.74 -13.70 -0.54
C VAL A 9 -4.74 -13.02 -1.49
N HIS A 10 -4.25 -12.13 -2.35
CA HIS A 10 -5.09 -11.39 -3.29
C HIS A 10 -5.25 -12.06 -4.66
N GLN A 11 -4.70 -13.27 -4.85
CA GLN A 11 -4.71 -14.02 -6.11
C GLN A 11 -4.21 -13.19 -7.31
N LEU A 12 -3.18 -12.39 -7.08
CA LEU A 12 -2.64 -11.48 -8.08
C LEU A 12 -1.59 -12.17 -8.96
N PRO A 13 -1.52 -11.84 -10.26
CA PRO A 13 -0.47 -12.34 -11.12
C PRO A 13 0.89 -11.76 -10.69
N GLU A 14 1.97 -12.46 -11.03
CA GLU A 14 3.33 -12.02 -10.69
C GLU A 14 3.68 -10.64 -11.29
N SER A 15 3.06 -10.29 -12.43
CA SER A 15 3.19 -8.96 -13.05
C SER A 15 2.72 -7.81 -12.15
N TYR A 16 1.91 -8.10 -11.13
CA TYR A 16 1.55 -7.10 -10.12
C TYR A 16 2.76 -6.65 -9.31
N ARG A 17 3.79 -7.50 -9.17
CA ARG A 17 5.05 -7.12 -8.54
C ARG A 17 5.73 -5.97 -9.26
N ASP A 18 5.72 -5.98 -10.59
CA ASP A 18 6.31 -4.90 -11.38
C ASP A 18 5.56 -3.59 -11.16
N ILE A 19 4.23 -3.64 -11.10
CA ILE A 19 3.38 -2.49 -10.80
C ILE A 19 3.67 -1.97 -9.39
N ALA A 20 3.72 -2.86 -8.40
CA ALA A 20 4.00 -2.50 -7.02
C ALA A 20 5.38 -1.86 -6.88
N GLN A 21 6.41 -2.47 -7.48
CA GLN A 21 7.78 -1.97 -7.45
C GLN A 21 7.93 -0.61 -8.12
N LYS A 22 7.21 -0.39 -9.21
CA LYS A 22 7.27 0.85 -9.99
C LYS A 22 6.46 1.99 -9.38
N TRP A 23 5.28 1.71 -8.83
CA TRP A 23 4.30 2.73 -8.47
C TRP A 23 3.90 2.73 -7.00
N PHE A 24 3.65 1.57 -6.41
CA PHE A 24 3.06 1.51 -5.06
C PHE A 24 4.09 1.61 -3.94
N ILE A 25 5.28 1.02 -4.13
CA ILE A 25 6.39 1.12 -3.18
C ILE A 25 6.86 2.57 -3.04
N PRO A 26 7.14 3.32 -4.13
CA PRO A 26 7.48 4.74 -4.01
C PRO A 26 6.39 5.55 -3.31
N LEU A 27 5.12 5.32 -3.65
CA LEU A 27 4.00 5.99 -2.98
C LEU A 27 3.96 5.69 -1.47
N ALA A 28 4.16 4.43 -1.07
CA ALA A 28 4.18 4.04 0.33
C ALA A 28 5.37 4.65 1.08
N ASP A 29 6.52 4.76 0.42
CA ASP A 29 7.70 5.42 0.99
C ASP A 29 7.44 6.92 1.19
N GLU A 30 6.83 7.63 0.23
CA GLU A 30 6.42 9.03 0.38
C GLU A 30 5.41 9.23 1.52
N ILE A 31 4.42 8.34 1.65
CA ILE A 31 3.45 8.35 2.76
C ILE A 31 4.17 8.20 4.10
N HIS A 32 5.14 7.29 4.18
CA HIS A 32 5.93 7.07 5.39
C HIS A 32 6.79 8.28 5.74
N GLU A 33 7.46 8.90 4.77
CA GLU A 33 8.26 10.11 4.99
C GLU A 33 7.39 11.27 5.51
N HIS A 34 6.21 11.46 4.91
CA HIS A 34 5.25 12.46 5.37
C HIS A 34 4.79 12.17 6.81
N GLN A 35 4.46 10.91 7.11
CA GLN A 35 4.07 10.47 8.46
C GLN A 35 5.17 10.78 9.49
N ASN A 36 6.42 10.43 9.16
CA ASN A 36 7.58 10.59 10.02
C ASN A 36 7.88 12.07 10.31
N SER A 37 7.69 12.94 9.31
CA SER A 37 7.81 14.39 9.47
C SER A 37 6.69 14.98 10.34
N ALA A 38 5.44 14.58 10.07
CA ALA A 38 4.27 15.09 10.80
C ALA A 38 4.19 14.57 12.24
N LYS A 39 4.79 13.40 12.53
CA LYS A 39 4.78 12.70 13.84
C LYS A 39 3.39 12.47 14.42
N LYS A 40 2.38 12.35 13.54
CA LYS A 40 0.99 12.09 13.91
C LYS A 40 0.31 11.23 12.84
N PRO A 41 -0.79 10.53 13.19
CA PRO A 41 -1.64 9.88 12.21
C PRO A 41 -2.24 10.90 11.24
N PHE A 42 -2.45 10.49 9.99
CA PHE A 42 -3.18 11.26 8.99
C PHE A 42 -3.97 10.34 8.07
N PHE A 43 -4.88 10.93 7.30
CA PHE A 43 -5.73 10.21 6.36
C PHE A 43 -5.19 10.30 4.94
N VAL A 44 -5.16 9.15 4.25
CA VAL A 44 -4.88 9.06 2.81
C VAL A 44 -6.17 8.70 2.10
N GLY A 45 -6.71 9.63 1.30
CA GLY A 45 -7.91 9.39 0.50
C GLY A 45 -7.56 8.82 -0.88
N VAL A 46 -8.08 7.63 -1.21
CA VAL A 46 -7.87 6.99 -2.51
C VAL A 46 -9.15 7.04 -3.33
N ASN A 47 -9.10 7.68 -4.51
CA ASN A 47 -10.25 7.92 -5.38
C ASN A 47 -10.07 7.31 -6.78
N GLY A 48 -11.17 7.06 -7.49
CA GLY A 48 -11.15 6.49 -8.86
C GLY A 48 -12.40 5.67 -9.21
N CYS A 49 -12.51 5.20 -10.46
CA CYS A 49 -13.70 4.50 -10.97
C CYS A 49 -13.91 3.12 -10.35
N GLN A 50 -15.14 2.58 -10.40
CA GLN A 50 -15.45 1.24 -9.90
C GLN A 50 -14.62 0.17 -10.63
N GLY A 51 -14.12 -0.82 -9.89
CA GLY A 51 -13.30 -1.90 -10.45
C GLY A 51 -11.84 -1.53 -10.77
N SER A 52 -11.41 -0.29 -10.50
CA SER A 52 -10.04 0.16 -10.80
C SER A 52 -8.94 -0.33 -9.85
N GLY A 53 -9.23 -1.27 -8.95
CA GLY A 53 -8.24 -1.83 -8.00
C GLY A 53 -7.93 -0.97 -6.76
N LYS A 54 -8.74 0.05 -6.43
CA LYS A 54 -8.50 0.91 -5.25
C LYS A 54 -8.38 0.16 -3.94
N SER A 55 -9.30 -0.77 -3.66
CA SER A 55 -9.24 -1.58 -2.43
C SER A 55 -7.97 -2.43 -2.39
N THR A 56 -7.60 -3.05 -3.51
CA THR A 56 -6.33 -3.80 -3.64
C THR A 56 -5.10 -2.92 -3.40
N LEU A 57 -5.11 -1.67 -3.88
CA LEU A 57 -4.06 -0.70 -3.57
C LEU A 57 -4.04 -0.35 -2.07
N CYS A 58 -5.19 -0.07 -1.46
CA CYS A 58 -5.27 0.21 -0.03
C CYS A 58 -4.75 -0.97 0.80
N ASP A 59 -5.13 -2.19 0.46
CA ASP A 59 -4.65 -3.41 1.12
C ASP A 59 -3.12 -3.56 0.97
N PHE A 60 -2.59 -3.26 -0.23
CA PHE A 60 -1.15 -3.26 -0.45
C PHE A 60 -0.43 -2.22 0.42
N LEU A 61 -0.99 -1.00 0.53
CA LEU A 61 -0.43 0.06 1.36
C LEU A 61 -0.44 -0.34 2.84
N VAL A 62 -1.54 -0.91 3.33
CA VAL A 62 -1.62 -1.44 4.71
C VAL A 62 -0.55 -2.50 4.94
N PHE A 63 -0.49 -3.52 4.08
CA PHE A 63 0.52 -4.57 4.15
C PHE A 63 1.94 -3.99 4.16
N TYR A 64 2.28 -3.14 3.19
CA TYR A 64 3.64 -2.63 3.04
C TYR A 64 4.07 -1.75 4.21
N LEU A 65 3.22 -0.80 4.60
CA LEU A 65 3.54 0.16 5.67
C LEU A 65 3.63 -0.52 7.03
N SER A 66 2.80 -1.53 7.30
CA SER A 66 2.89 -2.29 8.54
C SER A 66 4.08 -3.24 8.55
N GLU A 67 4.30 -4.02 7.49
CA GLU A 67 5.37 -5.02 7.48
C GLU A 67 6.76 -4.39 7.37
N PHE A 68 6.95 -3.45 6.45
CA PHE A 68 8.28 -2.92 6.11
C PHE A 68 8.61 -1.59 6.79
N LYS A 69 7.61 -0.78 7.13
CA LYS A 69 7.81 0.54 7.79
C LYS A 69 7.42 0.55 9.27
N LYS A 70 6.86 -0.54 9.79
CA LYS A 70 6.46 -0.70 11.20
C LYS A 70 5.45 0.37 11.66
N LEU A 71 4.59 0.82 10.74
CA LEU A 71 3.51 1.74 11.05
C LEU A 71 2.22 1.00 11.42
N ASN A 72 1.46 1.58 12.34
CA ASN A 72 0.08 1.18 12.59
C ASN A 72 -0.79 1.82 11.50
N VAL A 73 -1.39 0.98 10.65
CA VAL A 73 -2.22 1.42 9.51
C VAL A 73 -3.55 0.69 9.57
N VAL A 74 -4.63 1.39 9.24
CA VAL A 74 -5.98 0.84 9.16
C VAL A 74 -6.65 1.31 7.87
N SER A 75 -7.26 0.37 7.15
CA SER A 75 -8.17 0.69 6.04
C SER A 75 -9.58 0.87 6.59
N LEU A 76 -10.31 1.87 6.07
CA LEU A 76 -11.67 2.23 6.51
C LEU A 76 -12.75 1.91 5.48
N SER A 77 -12.41 1.13 4.44
CA SER A 77 -13.29 0.78 3.32
C SER A 77 -13.98 -0.56 3.48
#